data_AF-A0A9D6Q2C2-F1
#
_entry.id   AF-A0A9D6Q2C2-F1
#
_cell.length_a   1.000
_cell.length_b   1.000
_cell.length_c   1.000
_cell.angle_alpha   90.00
_cell.angle_beta   90.00
_cell.angle_gamma   90.00
#
_symmetry.space_group_name_H-M   'P 1'
#
loop_
_entity.id
_entity.type
_entity.pdbx_description
1 polymer ?
#
loop_
_entity_poly.entity_id
_entity_poly.type
_entity_poly.pdbx_seq_one_letter_code
_entity_poly.pdbx_strand_id
1 'polypeptide(L)'
;MSQAVRRGIILLAVLLLVLAVISVAIFAQKRTLEQQNQNLQAQLTEYQNKESALLAKTKKLQDDSKVMNDRIAQKDKEKAEVQGMYDELKSKYDAVDGQMAQVARERDDWKNRLETTRRERDELMKKLRNQPEKIVYKEREPAPVPPTAGQGEGYWAQVLKEKAVLQLELEKVKSDLDQSVLEIVDLKKRNSDMQLEIKTIQNEKEEIVRKIKYGEDLANNLSVEVARARNDQKMTNDRADKLKDENRQLQDQIKQLTATKVTLERNLTRLGEDKDKMGKKLTQTESVIQSRIDEIWQIKQNLDQKITDLPVKSSPTEVELPAIIVNAAPAGPPAAAPKEKQHAIISINETNNFVIVDLGEADGSRVGQALKVYRGGNDIASLEVIQVRKDISAADIKNKSVQLKVGDIVR
;
A
#
# COMPACT_ATOMS: atom_id res chain seq x y z
N MET A 1 -4.33 40.49 87.08
CA MET A 1 -3.43 39.59 86.32
C MET A 1 -2.06 40.22 86.23
N SER A 2 -0.99 39.53 86.64
CA SER A 2 0.37 40.06 86.55
C SER A 2 0.77 40.22 85.08
N GLN A 3 1.69 41.15 84.78
CA GLN A 3 2.20 41.34 83.41
C GLN A 3 2.77 40.03 82.81
N ALA A 4 3.31 39.14 83.64
CA ALA A 4 3.79 37.82 83.22
C ALA A 4 2.67 36.95 82.64
N VAL A 5 1.47 36.96 83.23
CA VAL A 5 0.31 36.19 82.73
C VAL A 5 -0.17 36.73 81.38
N ARG A 6 -0.21 38.07 81.19
CA ARG A 6 -0.57 38.66 79.89
C ARG A 6 0.43 38.31 78.79
N ARG A 7 1.73 38.34 79.10
CA ARG A 7 2.79 37.95 78.14
C ARG A 7 2.72 36.45 77.80
N GLY A 8 2.45 35.60 78.78
CA GLY A 8 2.25 34.16 78.57
C GLY A 8 1.07 33.84 77.64
N ILE A 9 -0.07 34.52 77.82
CA ILE A 9 -1.25 34.34 76.96
C ILE A 9 -0.96 34.78 75.51
N ILE A 10 -0.24 35.89 75.31
CA ILE A 10 0.12 36.36 73.96
C ILE A 10 1.06 35.36 73.27
N LEU A 11 2.07 34.85 73.97
CA LEU A 11 2.97 33.82 73.43
C LEU A 11 2.22 32.56 73.03
N LEU A 12 1.27 32.11 73.86
CA LEU A 12 0.47 30.92 73.59
C LEU A 12 -0.48 31.13 72.40
N ALA A 13 -1.04 32.33 72.25
CA ALA A 13 -1.86 32.69 71.10
C ALA A 13 -1.05 32.73 69.79
N VAL A 14 0.17 33.30 69.81
CA VAL A 14 1.07 33.29 68.65
C VAL A 14 1.48 31.87 68.27
N LEU A 15 1.80 31.04 69.26
CA LEU A 15 2.20 29.65 69.04
C LEU A 15 1.05 28.80 68.45
N LEU A 16 -0.19 29.03 68.89
CA LEU A 16 -1.39 28.43 68.29
C LEU A 16 -1.59 28.88 66.84
N LEU A 17 -1.35 30.16 66.54
CA LEU A 17 -1.47 30.70 65.18
C LEU A 17 -0.43 30.09 64.24
N VAL A 18 0.82 29.95 64.71
CA VAL A 18 1.89 29.28 63.96
C VAL A 18 1.55 27.81 63.69
N LEU A 19 1.05 27.08 64.69
CA LEU A 19 0.59 25.70 64.51
C LEU A 19 -0.57 25.58 63.50
N ALA A 20 -1.49 26.54 63.49
CA ALA A 20 -2.59 26.58 62.52
C ALA A 20 -2.09 26.86 61.08
N VAL A 21 -1.11 27.74 60.91
CA VAL A 21 -0.50 27.99 59.59
C VAL A 21 0.25 26.75 59.08
N ILE A 22 0.99 26.06 59.96
CA ILE A 22 1.70 24.83 59.62
C ILE A 22 0.70 23.72 59.23
N SER A 23 -0.41 23.56 59.94
CA SER A 23 -1.41 22.53 59.62
C SER A 23 -2.10 22.78 58.28
N VAL A 24 -2.40 24.04 57.95
CA VAL A 24 -2.94 24.43 56.62
C VAL A 24 -1.91 24.16 55.52
N ALA A 25 -0.64 24.47 55.74
CA ALA A 25 0.43 24.21 54.78
C ALA A 25 0.60 22.69 54.53
N ILE A 26 0.60 21.87 55.58
CA ILE A 26 0.65 20.40 55.47
C ILE A 26 -0.58 19.87 54.74
N PHE A 27 -1.78 20.40 55.01
CA PHE A 27 -3.00 19.99 54.32
C PHE A 27 -2.96 20.34 52.82
N ALA A 28 -2.47 21.53 52.47
CA ALA A 28 -2.28 21.94 51.08
C ALA A 28 -1.28 21.02 50.36
N GLN A 29 -0.14 20.72 50.99
CA GLN A 29 0.85 19.78 50.45
C GLN A 29 0.26 18.38 50.26
N LYS A 30 -0.47 17.87 51.26
CA LYS A 30 -1.14 16.57 51.18
C LYS A 30 -2.12 16.52 50.01
N ARG A 31 -2.92 17.56 49.81
CA ARG A 31 -3.85 17.65 48.67
C ARG A 31 -3.13 17.67 47.33
N THR A 32 -2.00 18.38 47.22
CA THR A 32 -1.18 18.37 45.99
C THR A 32 -0.55 17.00 45.73
N LEU A 33 -0.10 16.30 46.77
CA LEU A 33 0.44 14.93 46.67
C LEU A 33 -0.63 13.93 46.27
N GLU A 34 -1.85 14.04 46.82
CA GLU A 34 -2.99 13.22 46.42
C GLU A 34 -3.37 13.45 44.95
N GLN A 35 -3.39 14.70 44.48
CA GLN A 35 -3.61 15.01 43.06
C GLN A 35 -2.52 14.43 42.17
N GLN A 36 -1.25 14.54 42.56
CA GLN A 36 -0.13 13.95 41.81
C GLN A 36 -0.23 12.42 41.76
N ASN A 37 -0.57 11.76 42.87
CA ASN A 37 -0.78 10.32 42.91
C ASN A 37 -1.95 9.87 42.05
N GLN A 38 -3.06 10.62 42.04
CA GLN A 38 -4.19 10.34 41.14
C GLN A 38 -3.80 10.49 39.67
N ASN A 39 -3.05 11.53 39.31
CA ASN A 39 -2.55 11.72 37.95
C ASN A 39 -1.58 10.61 37.54
N LEU A 40 -0.68 10.17 38.43
CA LEU A 40 0.23 9.06 38.18
C LEU A 40 -0.52 7.73 38.00
N GLN A 41 -1.55 7.48 38.82
CA GLN A 41 -2.41 6.30 38.65
C GLN A 41 -3.19 6.34 37.32
N ALA A 42 -3.69 7.50 36.92
CA ALA A 42 -4.36 7.66 35.63
C ALA A 42 -3.39 7.43 34.46
N GLN A 43 -2.15 7.91 34.55
CA GLN A 43 -1.14 7.63 33.54
C GLN A 43 -0.77 6.15 33.48
N LEU A 44 -0.60 5.48 34.63
CA LEU A 44 -0.32 4.04 34.68
C LEU A 44 -1.43 3.21 34.03
N THR A 45 -2.70 3.54 34.29
CA THR A 45 -3.83 2.84 33.66
C THR A 45 -3.89 3.13 32.16
N GLU A 46 -3.59 4.36 31.73
CA GLU A 46 -3.49 4.69 30.30
C GLU A 46 -2.38 3.90 29.60
N TYR A 47 -1.19 3.79 30.21
CA TYR A 47 -0.09 2.99 29.65
C TYR A 47 -0.42 1.50 29.61
N GLN A 48 -1.05 0.94 30.65
CA GLN A 48 -1.51 -0.45 30.64
C GLN A 48 -2.55 -0.71 29.54
N ASN A 49 -3.46 0.24 29.30
CA ASN A 49 -4.44 0.14 28.22
C ASN A 49 -3.78 0.21 26.84
N LYS A 50 -2.78 1.09 26.66
CA LYS A 50 -2.00 1.16 25.42
C LYS A 50 -1.20 -0.12 25.18
N GLU A 51 -0.57 -0.67 26.21
CA GLU A 51 0.20 -1.90 26.12
C GLU A 51 -0.68 -3.10 25.74
N SER A 52 -1.84 -3.26 26.40
CA SER A 52 -2.80 -4.30 26.04
C SER A 52 -3.36 -4.15 24.63
N ALA A 53 -3.62 -2.92 24.17
CA ALA A 53 -4.04 -2.65 22.80
C ALA A 53 -2.94 -2.99 21.76
N LEU A 54 -1.68 -2.69 22.06
CA LEU A 54 -0.54 -3.06 21.21
C LEU A 54 -0.33 -4.58 21.19
N LEU A 55 -0.48 -5.28 22.31
CA LEU A 55 -0.43 -6.74 22.37
C LEU A 55 -1.57 -7.39 21.57
N ALA A 56 -2.78 -6.84 21.63
CA ALA A 56 -3.89 -7.30 20.81
C ALA A 56 -3.62 -7.09 19.31
N LYS A 57 -3.05 -5.94 18.93
CA LYS A 57 -2.70 -5.63 17.54
C LYS A 57 -1.58 -6.53 17.01
N THR A 58 -0.55 -6.79 17.81
CA THR A 58 0.55 -7.69 17.42
C THR A 58 0.08 -9.13 17.26
N LYS A 59 -0.79 -9.62 18.16
CA LYS A 59 -1.42 -10.93 18.03
C LYS A 59 -2.26 -11.03 16.74
N LYS A 60 -3.07 -10.01 16.45
CA LYS A 60 -3.87 -9.97 15.21
C LYS A 60 -2.98 -9.99 13.97
N LEU A 61 -1.90 -9.19 13.94
CA LEU A 61 -0.95 -9.20 12.83
C LEU A 61 -0.24 -10.56 12.68
N GLN A 62 0.06 -11.24 13.79
CA GLN A 62 0.64 -12.58 13.76
C GLN A 62 -0.34 -13.61 13.19
N ASP A 63 -1.62 -13.54 13.56
CA ASP A 63 -2.66 -14.42 13.03
C ASP A 63 -2.92 -14.15 11.54
N ASP A 64 -3.00 -12.87 11.13
CA ASP A 64 -3.11 -12.46 9.72
C ASP A 64 -1.90 -12.97 8.90
N SER A 65 -0.69 -12.92 9.46
CA SER A 65 0.52 -13.44 8.81
C SER A 65 0.46 -14.96 8.62
N LYS A 66 -0.11 -15.71 9.56
CA LYS A 66 -0.30 -17.18 9.42
C LYS A 66 -1.29 -17.49 8.31
N VAL A 67 -2.45 -16.83 8.32
CA VAL A 67 -3.49 -17.00 7.29
C VAL A 67 -2.95 -16.68 5.89
N MET A 68 -2.13 -15.63 5.76
CA MET A 68 -1.49 -15.30 4.48
C MET A 68 -0.49 -16.37 4.03
N ASN A 69 0.32 -16.92 4.95
CA ASN A 69 1.24 -18.01 4.62
C ASN A 69 0.50 -19.28 4.18
N ASP A 70 -0.60 -19.63 4.84
CA ASP A 70 -1.42 -20.79 4.45
C ASP A 70 -2.02 -20.60 3.05
N ARG A 71 -2.46 -19.37 2.73
CA ARG A 71 -2.98 -19.02 1.41
C ARG A 71 -1.91 -19.07 0.31
N ILE A 72 -0.68 -18.66 0.63
CA ILE A 72 0.47 -18.79 -0.28
C ILE A 72 0.74 -20.28 -0.55
N ALA A 73 0.80 -21.10 0.50
CA ALA A 73 1.03 -22.54 0.36
C ALA A 73 -0.08 -23.23 -0.47
N GLN A 74 -1.33 -22.81 -0.33
CA GLN A 74 -2.43 -23.31 -1.16
C GLN A 74 -2.25 -22.89 -2.63
N LYS A 75 -1.90 -21.63 -2.90
CA LYS A 75 -1.68 -21.13 -4.26
C LYS A 75 -0.49 -21.79 -4.95
N ASP A 76 0.55 -22.14 -4.19
CA ASP A 76 1.68 -22.90 -4.73
C ASP A 76 1.29 -24.34 -5.11
N LYS A 77 0.39 -24.98 -4.35
CA LYS A 77 -0.17 -26.29 -4.73
C LYS A 77 -1.01 -26.19 -6.00
N GLU A 78 -1.93 -25.23 -6.08
CA GLU A 78 -2.75 -24.99 -7.28
C GLU A 78 -1.87 -24.73 -8.51
N LYS A 79 -0.80 -23.94 -8.36
CA LYS A 79 0.17 -23.68 -9.43
C LYS A 79 0.88 -24.96 -9.88
N ALA A 80 1.30 -25.81 -8.94
CA ALA A 80 1.95 -27.07 -9.26
C ALA A 80 1.01 -28.02 -10.00
N GLU A 81 -0.27 -28.09 -9.62
CA GLU A 81 -1.29 -28.88 -10.30
C GLU A 81 -1.54 -28.37 -11.73
N VAL A 82 -1.73 -27.07 -11.91
CA VAL A 82 -1.90 -26.45 -13.24
C VAL A 82 -0.68 -26.69 -14.13
N GLN A 83 0.52 -26.61 -13.56
CA GLN A 83 1.75 -26.87 -14.31
C GLN A 83 1.87 -28.35 -14.72
N GLY A 84 1.47 -29.27 -13.85
CA GLY A 84 1.37 -30.69 -14.19
C GLY A 84 0.36 -30.96 -15.32
N MET A 85 -0.82 -30.32 -15.27
CA MET A 85 -1.81 -30.41 -16.36
C MET A 85 -1.28 -29.84 -17.68
N TYR A 86 -0.51 -28.75 -17.64
CA TYR A 86 0.11 -28.17 -18.82
C TYR A 86 1.14 -29.12 -19.45
N ASP A 87 2.01 -29.73 -18.63
CA ASP A 87 3.02 -30.67 -19.10
C ASP A 87 2.37 -31.94 -19.69
N GLU A 88 1.30 -32.45 -19.09
CA GLU A 88 0.53 -33.57 -19.62
C GLU A 88 -0.13 -33.23 -20.96
N LEU A 89 -0.78 -32.05 -21.04
CA LEU A 89 -1.44 -31.60 -22.27
C LEU A 89 -0.42 -31.40 -23.40
N LYS A 90 0.77 -30.86 -23.08
CA LYS A 90 1.87 -30.72 -24.02
C LYS A 90 2.37 -32.07 -24.51
N SER A 91 2.56 -33.05 -23.63
CA SER A 91 2.96 -34.40 -24.02
C SER A 91 1.92 -35.06 -24.94
N LYS A 92 0.62 -34.86 -24.68
CA LYS A 92 -0.47 -35.34 -25.57
C LYS A 92 -0.43 -34.64 -26.93
N TYR A 93 -0.18 -33.34 -26.96
CA TYR A 93 -0.04 -32.58 -28.20
C TYR A 93 1.13 -33.11 -29.04
N ASP A 94 2.31 -33.28 -28.43
CA ASP A 94 3.50 -33.81 -29.10
C ASP A 94 3.26 -35.23 -29.65
N ALA A 95 2.50 -36.07 -28.93
CA ALA A 95 2.12 -37.40 -29.39
C ALA A 95 1.19 -37.37 -30.61
N VAL A 96 0.18 -36.49 -30.60
CA VAL A 96 -0.75 -36.31 -31.72
C VAL A 96 -0.01 -35.75 -32.94
N ASP A 97 0.90 -34.78 -32.75
CA ASP A 97 1.73 -34.25 -33.83
C ASP A 97 2.60 -35.36 -34.47
N GLY A 98 3.17 -36.23 -33.64
CA GLY A 98 3.88 -37.43 -34.08
C GLY A 98 3.01 -38.38 -34.90
N GLN A 99 1.78 -38.65 -34.47
CA GLN A 99 0.81 -39.46 -35.24
C GLN A 99 0.44 -38.79 -36.56
N MET A 100 0.24 -37.47 -36.56
CA MET A 100 -0.08 -36.71 -37.76
C MET A 100 1.07 -36.77 -38.78
N ALA A 101 2.31 -36.69 -38.31
CA ALA A 101 3.49 -36.86 -39.15
C ALA A 101 3.59 -38.29 -39.73
N GLN A 102 3.22 -39.32 -38.96
CA GLN A 102 3.15 -40.70 -39.46
C GLN A 102 2.08 -40.86 -40.55
N VAL A 103 0.86 -40.38 -40.30
CA VAL A 103 -0.25 -40.44 -41.28
C VAL A 103 0.12 -39.68 -42.55
N ALA A 104 0.81 -38.53 -42.43
CA ALA A 104 1.29 -37.79 -43.59
C ALA A 104 2.28 -38.60 -44.44
N ARG A 105 3.20 -39.35 -43.81
CA ARG A 105 4.13 -40.26 -44.52
C ARG A 105 3.38 -41.41 -45.20
N GLU A 106 2.47 -42.06 -44.49
CA GLU A 106 1.67 -43.16 -45.04
C GLU A 106 0.84 -42.69 -46.24
N ARG A 107 0.22 -41.51 -46.16
CA ARG A 107 -0.47 -40.88 -47.29
C ARG A 107 0.45 -40.69 -48.49
N ASP A 108 1.66 -40.18 -48.28
CA ASP A 108 2.61 -39.94 -49.36
C ASP A 108 3.10 -41.26 -49.99
N ASP A 109 3.31 -42.30 -49.19
CA ASP A 109 3.61 -43.65 -49.67
C ASP A 109 2.46 -44.24 -50.51
N TRP A 110 1.21 -44.10 -50.05
CA TRP A 110 0.04 -44.53 -50.81
C TRP A 110 -0.14 -43.76 -52.11
N LYS A 111 0.13 -42.45 -52.10
CA LYS A 111 0.12 -41.62 -53.31
C LYS A 111 1.16 -42.11 -54.32
N ASN A 112 2.38 -42.39 -53.88
CA ASN A 112 3.44 -42.94 -54.73
C ASN A 112 3.08 -44.32 -55.31
N ARG A 113 2.49 -45.20 -54.51
CA ARG A 113 1.98 -46.50 -54.97
C ARG A 113 0.90 -46.33 -56.03
N LEU A 114 -0.07 -45.43 -55.79
CA LEU A 114 -1.15 -45.15 -56.74
C LEU A 114 -0.62 -44.59 -58.07
N GLU A 115 0.34 -43.68 -58.04
CA GLU A 115 0.99 -43.15 -59.25
C GLU A 115 1.73 -44.26 -60.02
N THR A 116 2.39 -45.18 -59.32
CA THR A 116 3.09 -46.32 -59.94
C THR A 116 2.10 -47.26 -60.62
N THR A 117 1.04 -47.68 -59.93
CA THR A 117 -0.01 -48.53 -60.51
C THR A 117 -0.70 -47.85 -61.68
N ARG A 118 -0.90 -46.53 -61.64
CA ARG A 118 -1.46 -45.76 -62.75
C ARG A 118 -0.57 -45.82 -63.98
N ARG A 119 0.76 -45.65 -63.81
CA ARG A 119 1.74 -45.77 -64.91
C ARG A 119 1.77 -47.17 -65.50
N GLU A 120 1.79 -48.21 -64.65
CA GLU A 120 1.74 -49.61 -65.10
C GLU A 120 0.48 -49.90 -65.91
N ARG A 121 -0.69 -49.41 -65.45
CA ARG A 121 -1.95 -49.53 -66.18
C ARG A 121 -1.88 -48.81 -67.53
N ASP A 122 -1.34 -47.61 -67.58
CA ASP A 122 -1.19 -46.85 -68.83
C ASP A 122 -0.22 -47.56 -69.81
N GLU A 123 0.87 -48.15 -69.32
CA GLU A 123 1.79 -48.96 -70.12
C GLU A 123 1.13 -50.23 -70.67
N LEU A 124 0.37 -50.95 -69.85
CA LEU A 124 -0.37 -52.13 -70.27
C LEU A 124 -1.43 -51.79 -71.32
N MET A 125 -2.17 -50.70 -71.15
CA MET A 125 -3.11 -50.20 -72.16
C MET A 125 -2.42 -49.84 -73.47
N LYS A 126 -1.23 -49.23 -73.41
CA LYS A 126 -0.43 -48.94 -74.60
C LYS A 126 0.06 -50.22 -75.29
N LYS A 127 0.48 -51.24 -74.53
CA LYS A 127 0.84 -52.56 -75.06
C LYS A 127 -0.37 -53.24 -75.74
N LEU A 128 -1.56 -53.14 -75.15
CA LEU A 128 -2.80 -53.65 -75.75
C LEU A 128 -3.09 -52.95 -77.08
N ARG A 129 -2.93 -51.64 -77.15
CA ARG A 129 -3.18 -50.83 -78.36
C ARG A 129 -2.13 -51.04 -79.47
N ASN A 130 -0.88 -51.32 -79.07
CA ASN A 130 0.23 -51.57 -79.99
C ASN A 130 0.41 -53.05 -80.35
N GLN A 131 -0.35 -53.96 -79.75
CA GLN A 131 -0.50 -55.29 -80.32
C GLN A 131 -1.20 -55.12 -81.67
N PRO A 132 -0.57 -55.52 -82.79
CA PRO A 132 -1.27 -55.52 -84.06
C PRO A 132 -2.50 -56.41 -83.90
N GLU A 133 -3.67 -55.89 -84.25
CA GLU A 133 -4.87 -56.69 -84.43
C GLU A 133 -4.56 -57.80 -85.44
N LYS A 134 -4.09 -58.95 -84.96
CA LYS A 134 -4.31 -60.24 -85.62
C LYS A 134 -5.73 -60.69 -85.32
N ILE A 135 -6.69 -59.81 -85.58
CA ILE A 135 -8.04 -60.25 -85.91
C ILE A 135 -7.96 -60.53 -87.40
N VAL A 136 -7.72 -61.80 -87.72
CA VAL A 136 -7.90 -62.34 -89.06
C VAL A 136 -9.39 -62.26 -89.37
N TYR A 137 -9.85 -61.10 -89.84
CA TYR A 137 -11.06 -61.03 -90.64
C TYR A 137 -10.75 -61.76 -91.94
N LYS A 138 -11.24 -62.99 -92.06
CA LYS A 138 -11.34 -63.65 -93.35
C LYS A 138 -12.59 -63.10 -94.03
N GLU A 139 -12.42 -61.90 -94.58
CA GLU A 139 -13.38 -61.20 -95.43
C GLU A 139 -13.55 -62.01 -96.73
N ARG A 140 -14.78 -62.46 -97.01
CA ARG A 140 -15.16 -63.08 -98.28
C ARG A 140 -16.26 -62.22 -98.90
N GLU A 141 -15.87 -61.53 -99.95
CA GLU A 141 -16.72 -60.74 -100.86
C GLU A 141 -17.05 -61.57 -102.14
N PRO A 142 -17.91 -61.12 -103.08
CA PRO A 142 -19.24 -61.71 -103.32
C PRO A 142 -19.45 -62.30 -104.74
N ALA A 143 -20.65 -62.84 -105.00
CA ALA A 143 -21.38 -63.01 -106.29
C ALA A 143 -22.03 -64.43 -106.48
N PRO A 144 -22.93 -64.65 -107.46
CA PRO A 144 -24.38 -64.75 -107.27
C PRO A 144 -24.96 -66.17 -107.49
N VAL A 145 -26.18 -66.38 -106.96
CA VAL A 145 -27.15 -67.50 -107.07
C VAL A 145 -27.41 -68.05 -108.50
N PRO A 146 -28.13 -69.19 -108.70
CA PRO A 146 -28.27 -70.48 -107.98
C PRO A 146 -28.25 -71.65 -109.03
N PRO A 147 -28.86 -72.85 -108.85
CA PRO A 147 -29.11 -73.71 -107.68
C PRO A 147 -28.36 -75.05 -107.80
N THR A 148 -28.20 -75.82 -106.72
CA THR A 148 -28.53 -77.27 -106.66
C THR A 148 -28.10 -77.91 -105.35
N ALA A 149 -28.92 -78.87 -104.92
CA ALA A 149 -28.85 -79.67 -103.71
C ALA A 149 -27.45 -80.19 -103.38
N GLY A 150 -26.97 -79.90 -102.16
CA GLY A 150 -25.76 -80.51 -101.62
C GLY A 150 -25.01 -79.74 -100.51
N GLN A 151 -25.38 -78.50 -100.17
CA GLN A 151 -24.59 -77.64 -99.26
C GLN A 151 -25.32 -77.20 -97.98
N GLY A 152 -26.06 -78.12 -97.34
CA GLY A 152 -26.60 -77.87 -96.00
C GLY A 152 -25.48 -77.69 -94.96
N GLU A 153 -24.45 -78.53 -94.99
CA GLU A 153 -23.44 -78.55 -93.92
C GLU A 153 -22.56 -77.31 -93.84
N GLY A 154 -22.20 -76.68 -94.97
CA GLY A 154 -21.29 -75.53 -94.96
C GLY A 154 -21.89 -74.25 -94.37
N TYR A 155 -23.16 -73.95 -94.69
CA TYR A 155 -23.88 -72.81 -94.13
C TYR A 155 -24.16 -73.01 -92.64
N TRP A 156 -24.60 -74.21 -92.24
CA TRP A 156 -24.79 -74.54 -90.84
C TRP A 156 -23.48 -74.49 -90.05
N ALA A 157 -22.35 -74.92 -90.64
CA ALA A 157 -21.04 -74.79 -90.02
C ALA A 157 -20.62 -73.33 -89.79
N GLN A 158 -20.91 -72.43 -90.74
CA GLN A 158 -20.59 -71.01 -90.60
C GLN A 158 -21.46 -70.34 -89.53
N VAL A 159 -22.77 -70.62 -89.52
CA VAL A 159 -23.70 -70.12 -88.48
C VAL A 159 -23.33 -70.66 -87.10
N LEU A 160 -22.91 -71.93 -86.98
CA LEU A 160 -22.44 -72.49 -85.72
C LEU A 160 -21.14 -71.83 -85.24
N LYS A 161 -20.23 -71.50 -86.15
CA LYS A 161 -18.99 -70.79 -85.83
C LYS A 161 -19.25 -69.38 -85.34
N GLU A 162 -20.09 -68.62 -86.02
CA GLU A 162 -20.48 -67.26 -85.61
C GLU A 162 -21.20 -67.28 -84.26
N LYS A 163 -22.12 -68.23 -84.04
CA LYS A 163 -22.77 -68.42 -82.75
C LYS A 163 -21.77 -68.74 -81.63
N ALA A 164 -20.76 -69.58 -81.89
CA ALA A 164 -19.73 -69.89 -80.91
C ALA A 164 -18.84 -68.67 -80.59
N VAL A 165 -18.49 -67.86 -81.58
CA VAL A 165 -17.73 -66.61 -81.37
C VAL A 165 -18.54 -65.62 -80.55
N LEU A 166 -19.81 -65.40 -80.91
CA LEU A 166 -20.69 -64.51 -80.15
C LEU A 166 -20.93 -65.02 -78.72
N GLN A 167 -21.00 -66.33 -78.50
CA GLN A 167 -21.08 -66.90 -77.15
C GLN A 167 -19.82 -66.61 -76.33
N LEU A 168 -18.63 -66.76 -76.93
CA LEU A 168 -17.37 -66.42 -76.26
C LEU A 168 -17.26 -64.92 -75.96
N GLU A 169 -17.66 -64.06 -76.88
CA GLU A 169 -17.70 -62.61 -76.65
C GLU A 169 -18.70 -62.25 -75.56
N LEU A 170 -19.87 -62.89 -75.53
CA LEU A 170 -20.87 -62.68 -74.50
C LEU A 170 -20.39 -63.17 -73.13
N GLU A 171 -19.69 -64.30 -73.07
CA GLU A 171 -19.03 -64.79 -71.85
C GLU A 171 -17.92 -63.83 -71.39
N LYS A 172 -17.12 -63.30 -72.31
CA LYS A 172 -16.06 -62.33 -72.00
C LYS A 172 -16.65 -61.02 -71.47
N VAL A 173 -17.64 -60.45 -72.14
CA VAL A 173 -18.33 -59.23 -71.70
C VAL A 173 -19.00 -59.46 -70.35
N LYS A 174 -19.58 -60.64 -70.12
CA LYS A 174 -20.16 -60.99 -68.83
C LYS A 174 -19.11 -61.05 -67.73
N SER A 175 -17.95 -61.66 -67.99
CA SER A 175 -16.82 -61.69 -67.06
C SER A 175 -16.29 -60.29 -66.76
N ASP A 176 -16.13 -59.43 -67.78
CA ASP A 176 -15.67 -58.05 -67.63
C ASP A 176 -16.71 -57.22 -66.84
N LEU A 177 -18.00 -57.45 -67.07
CA LEU A 177 -19.08 -56.82 -66.32
C LEU A 177 -19.05 -57.25 -64.85
N ASP A 178 -18.92 -58.55 -64.57
CA ASP A 178 -18.81 -59.07 -63.20
C ASP A 178 -17.59 -58.50 -62.47
N GLN A 179 -16.44 -58.37 -63.15
CA GLN A 179 -15.25 -57.73 -62.61
C GLN A 179 -15.50 -56.24 -62.31
N SER A 180 -16.12 -55.50 -63.22
CA SER A 180 -16.44 -54.08 -63.01
C SER A 180 -17.43 -53.85 -61.86
N VAL A 181 -18.38 -54.78 -61.65
CA VAL A 181 -19.32 -54.74 -60.53
C VAL A 181 -18.59 -54.92 -59.21
N LEU A 182 -17.63 -55.84 -59.14
CA LEU A 182 -16.78 -56.02 -57.95
C LEU A 182 -15.97 -54.76 -57.64
N GLU A 183 -15.36 -54.13 -58.66
CA GLU A 183 -14.63 -52.87 -58.48
C GLU A 183 -15.52 -51.72 -57.99
N ILE A 184 -16.76 -51.62 -58.49
CA ILE A 184 -17.74 -50.63 -58.02
C ILE A 184 -18.09 -50.87 -56.55
N VAL A 185 -18.27 -52.13 -56.13
CA VAL A 185 -18.56 -52.48 -54.74
C VAL A 185 -17.39 -52.11 -53.83
N ASP A 186 -16.16 -52.41 -54.25
CA ASP A 186 -14.95 -52.06 -53.49
C ASP A 186 -14.75 -50.54 -53.38
N LEU A 187 -14.96 -49.80 -54.48
CA LEU A 187 -14.91 -48.34 -54.47
C LEU A 187 -16.00 -47.74 -53.57
N LYS A 188 -17.21 -48.32 -53.59
CA LYS A 188 -18.31 -47.87 -52.72
C LYS A 188 -17.99 -48.11 -51.25
N LYS A 189 -17.38 -49.26 -50.92
CA LYS A 189 -16.92 -49.56 -49.56
C LYS A 189 -15.83 -48.58 -49.10
N ARG A 190 -14.79 -48.35 -49.92
CA ARG A 190 -13.74 -47.36 -49.61
C ARG A 190 -14.31 -45.96 -49.42
N ASN A 191 -15.28 -45.56 -50.24
CA ASN A 191 -15.93 -44.25 -50.11
C ASN A 191 -16.74 -44.14 -48.80
N SER A 192 -17.42 -45.21 -48.37
CA SER A 192 -18.09 -45.20 -47.05
C SER A 192 -17.09 -45.13 -45.91
N ASP A 193 -15.98 -45.87 -46.00
CA ASP A 193 -14.94 -45.89 -44.98
C ASP A 193 -14.28 -44.50 -44.86
N MET A 194 -13.93 -43.86 -45.98
CA MET A 194 -13.42 -42.50 -46.00
C MET A 194 -14.43 -41.47 -45.46
N GLN A 195 -15.73 -41.64 -45.72
CA GLN A 195 -16.76 -40.78 -45.15
C GLN A 195 -16.86 -40.91 -43.62
N LEU A 196 -16.62 -42.12 -43.08
CA LEU A 196 -16.58 -42.32 -41.63
C LEU A 196 -15.33 -41.66 -41.03
N GLU A 197 -14.17 -41.83 -41.65
CA GLU A 197 -12.93 -41.15 -41.21
C GLU A 197 -13.06 -39.62 -41.23
N ILE A 198 -13.65 -39.05 -42.29
CA ILE A 198 -13.91 -37.60 -42.37
C ILE A 198 -14.80 -37.14 -41.20
N LYS A 199 -15.84 -37.90 -40.84
CA LYS A 199 -16.70 -37.58 -39.70
C LYS A 199 -15.96 -37.67 -38.37
N THR A 200 -15.13 -38.70 -38.19
CA THR A 200 -14.30 -38.84 -36.98
C THR A 200 -13.35 -37.66 -36.84
N ILE A 201 -12.64 -37.30 -37.90
CA ILE A 201 -11.72 -36.15 -37.92
C ILE A 201 -12.47 -34.82 -37.68
N GLN A 202 -13.68 -34.66 -38.21
CA GLN A 202 -14.51 -33.48 -37.94
C GLN A 202 -14.88 -33.37 -36.45
N ASN A 203 -15.29 -34.48 -35.83
CA ASN A 203 -15.62 -34.51 -34.40
C ASN A 203 -14.38 -34.22 -33.54
N GLU A 204 -13.23 -34.79 -33.86
CA GLU A 204 -11.96 -34.53 -33.18
C GLU A 204 -11.54 -33.06 -33.32
N LYS A 205 -11.69 -32.48 -34.52
CA LYS A 205 -11.44 -31.05 -34.75
C LYS A 205 -12.35 -30.19 -33.85
N GLU A 206 -13.64 -30.50 -33.75
CA GLU A 206 -14.57 -29.75 -32.90
C GLU A 206 -14.23 -29.90 -31.41
N GLU A 207 -13.77 -31.07 -30.97
CA GLU A 207 -13.28 -31.28 -29.61
C GLU A 207 -12.01 -30.46 -29.33
N ILE A 208 -11.04 -30.47 -30.24
CA ILE A 208 -9.81 -29.69 -30.12
C ILE A 208 -10.12 -28.19 -30.07
N VAL A 209 -11.01 -27.70 -30.93
CA VAL A 209 -11.43 -26.28 -30.92
C VAL A 209 -12.07 -25.91 -29.59
N ARG A 210 -12.89 -26.78 -28.99
CA ARG A 210 -13.45 -26.55 -27.65
C ARG A 210 -12.38 -26.51 -26.57
N LYS A 211 -11.38 -27.41 -26.62
CA LYS A 211 -10.25 -27.41 -25.67
C LYS A 211 -9.38 -26.15 -25.81
N ILE A 212 -9.11 -25.71 -27.04
CA ILE A 212 -8.38 -24.46 -27.29
C ILE A 212 -9.12 -23.27 -26.69
N LYS A 213 -10.43 -23.16 -26.97
CA LYS A 213 -11.25 -22.07 -26.42
C LYS A 213 -11.26 -22.06 -24.89
N TYR A 214 -11.43 -23.23 -24.27
CA TYR A 214 -11.35 -23.35 -22.81
C TYR A 214 -9.97 -22.93 -22.27
N GLY A 215 -8.88 -23.34 -22.93
CA GLY A 215 -7.53 -22.95 -22.56
C GLY A 215 -7.29 -21.44 -22.71
N GLU A 216 -7.85 -20.81 -23.75
CA GLU A 216 -7.80 -19.37 -23.98
C GLU A 216 -8.57 -18.60 -22.88
N ASP A 217 -9.77 -19.05 -22.54
CA ASP A 217 -10.57 -18.46 -21.45
C ASP A 217 -9.85 -18.57 -20.10
N LEU A 218 -9.22 -19.73 -19.82
CA LEU A 218 -8.42 -19.93 -18.61
C LEU A 218 -7.18 -19.03 -18.59
N ALA A 219 -6.46 -18.92 -19.71
CA ALA A 219 -5.29 -18.06 -19.82
C ALA A 219 -5.65 -16.58 -19.64
N ASN A 220 -6.78 -16.14 -20.22
CA ASN A 220 -7.31 -14.79 -20.04
C ASN A 220 -7.68 -14.52 -18.58
N ASN A 221 -8.33 -15.47 -17.91
CA ASN A 221 -8.65 -15.35 -16.50
C ASN A 221 -7.38 -15.27 -15.63
N LEU A 222 -6.42 -16.17 -15.84
CA LEU A 222 -5.13 -16.15 -15.13
C LEU A 222 -4.37 -14.83 -15.36
N SER A 223 -4.40 -14.28 -16.58
CA SER A 223 -3.79 -12.98 -16.89
C SER A 223 -4.43 -11.85 -16.07
N VAL A 224 -5.75 -11.83 -15.94
CA VAL A 224 -6.48 -10.86 -15.11
C VAL A 224 -6.16 -11.05 -13.62
N GLU A 225 -6.11 -12.29 -13.13
CA GLU A 225 -5.73 -12.57 -11.74
C GLU A 225 -4.29 -12.16 -11.44
N VAL A 226 -3.34 -12.41 -12.34
CA VAL A 226 -1.95 -11.97 -12.18
C VAL A 226 -1.84 -10.45 -12.17
N ALA A 227 -2.60 -9.75 -13.02
CA ALA A 227 -2.65 -8.29 -13.02
C ALA A 227 -3.19 -7.74 -11.69
N ARG A 228 -4.27 -8.33 -11.16
CA ARG A 228 -4.81 -7.98 -9.84
C ARG A 228 -3.81 -8.26 -8.72
N ALA A 229 -3.18 -9.43 -8.72
CA ALA A 229 -2.19 -9.81 -7.72
C ALA A 229 -0.98 -8.85 -7.73
N ARG A 230 -0.50 -8.44 -8.91
CA ARG A 230 0.57 -7.43 -9.03
C ARG A 230 0.14 -6.07 -8.49
N ASN A 231 -1.10 -5.65 -8.75
CA ASN A 231 -1.62 -4.39 -8.22
C ASN A 231 -1.74 -4.44 -6.69
N ASP A 232 -2.26 -5.53 -6.13
CA ASP A 232 -2.34 -5.72 -4.68
C ASP A 232 -0.96 -5.75 -4.04
N GLN A 233 0.02 -6.41 -4.68
CA GLN A 233 1.42 -6.41 -4.24
C GLN A 233 2.04 -5.01 -4.25
N LYS A 234 1.72 -4.18 -5.24
CA LYS A 234 2.17 -2.79 -5.26
C LYS A 234 1.56 -1.99 -4.11
N MET A 235 0.26 -2.15 -3.86
CA MET A 235 -0.44 -1.47 -2.77
C MET A 235 0.09 -1.88 -1.38
N THR A 236 0.46 -3.14 -1.19
CA THR A 236 1.06 -3.61 0.06
C THR A 236 2.48 -3.10 0.23
N ASN A 237 3.29 -3.06 -0.83
CA ASN A 237 4.62 -2.46 -0.80
C ASN A 237 4.57 -0.95 -0.48
N ASP A 238 3.68 -0.21 -1.12
CA ASP A 238 3.50 1.24 -0.86
C ASP A 238 3.10 1.49 0.61
N ARG A 239 2.26 0.62 1.20
CA ARG A 239 1.92 0.68 2.63
C ARG A 239 3.11 0.33 3.52
N ALA A 240 3.90 -0.68 3.16
CA ALA A 240 5.08 -1.08 3.92
C ALA A 240 6.12 0.04 3.94
N ASP A 241 6.32 0.75 2.83
CA ASP A 241 7.26 1.86 2.76
C ASP A 241 6.78 3.07 3.56
N LYS A 242 5.47 3.41 3.52
CA LYS A 242 4.89 4.41 4.43
C LYS A 242 5.14 4.09 5.90
N LEU A 243 4.91 2.83 6.31
CA LEU A 243 5.16 2.40 7.69
C LEU A 243 6.65 2.47 8.09
N LYS A 244 7.57 2.23 7.14
CA LYS A 244 9.01 2.42 7.39
C LYS A 244 9.36 3.89 7.59
N ASP A 245 8.79 4.78 6.78
CA ASP A 245 9.02 6.21 6.89
C ASP A 245 8.44 6.78 8.19
N GLU A 246 7.23 6.36 8.58
CA GLU A 246 6.64 6.68 9.89
C GLU A 246 7.53 6.18 11.05
N ASN A 247 8.05 4.95 10.97
CA ASN A 247 8.97 4.44 11.99
C ASN A 247 10.27 5.26 12.08
N ARG A 248 10.82 5.70 10.95
CA ARG A 248 12.00 6.59 10.93
C ARG A 248 11.69 7.93 11.60
N GLN A 249 10.54 8.52 11.25
CA GLN A 249 10.09 9.78 11.87
C GLN A 249 9.91 9.64 13.39
N LEU A 250 9.27 8.55 13.84
CA LEU A 250 9.12 8.27 15.27
C LEU A 250 10.47 8.07 15.97
N GLN A 251 11.42 7.37 15.35
CA GLN A 251 12.77 7.23 15.90
C GLN A 251 13.48 8.59 16.03
N ASP A 252 13.33 9.48 15.05
CA ASP A 252 13.93 10.81 15.10
C ASP A 252 13.26 11.70 16.15
N GLN A 253 11.94 11.60 16.33
CA GLN A 253 11.23 12.24 17.45
C GLN A 253 11.73 11.74 18.80
N ILE A 254 11.94 10.42 18.95
CA ILE A 254 12.50 9.83 20.18
C ILE A 254 13.91 10.38 20.44
N LYS A 255 14.76 10.50 19.42
CA LYS A 255 16.11 11.10 19.56
C LYS A 255 16.02 12.56 20.01
N GLN A 256 15.15 13.36 19.41
CA GLN A 256 14.95 14.76 19.78
C GLN A 256 14.46 14.90 21.23
N LEU A 257 13.45 14.12 21.63
CA LEU A 257 12.94 14.11 23.01
C LEU A 257 14.01 13.64 24.01
N THR A 258 14.86 12.69 23.62
CA THR A 258 15.98 12.26 24.47
C THR A 258 17.01 13.38 24.63
N ALA A 259 17.33 14.11 23.56
CA ALA A 259 18.25 15.25 23.62
C ALA A 259 17.71 16.41 24.47
N THR A 260 16.41 16.72 24.37
CA THR A 260 15.78 17.75 25.21
C THR A 260 15.73 17.31 26.66
N LYS A 261 15.40 16.04 26.95
CA LYS A 261 15.47 15.47 28.29
C LYS A 261 16.85 15.64 28.91
N VAL A 262 17.91 15.24 28.21
CA VAL A 262 19.30 15.39 28.68
C VAL A 262 19.65 16.87 28.96
N THR A 263 19.17 17.79 28.12
CA THR A 263 19.39 19.23 28.33
C THR A 263 18.66 19.75 29.57
N LEU A 264 17.43 19.31 29.80
CA LEU A 264 16.66 19.66 30.99
C LEU A 264 17.27 19.07 32.27
N GLU A 265 17.77 17.83 32.22
CA GLU A 265 18.49 17.20 33.34
C GLU A 265 19.76 17.98 33.71
N ARG A 266 20.52 18.47 32.71
CA ARG A 266 21.66 19.36 32.93
C ARG A 266 21.27 20.70 33.54
N ASN A 267 20.15 21.29 33.11
CA ASN A 267 19.66 22.53 33.69
C ASN A 267 19.19 22.34 35.14
N LEU A 268 18.53 21.21 35.43
CA LEU A 268 18.07 20.87 36.77
C LEU A 268 19.23 20.66 37.74
N THR A 269 20.27 19.93 37.30
CA THR A 269 21.49 19.73 38.10
C THR A 269 22.21 21.05 38.37
N ARG A 270 22.35 21.92 37.37
CA ARG A 270 22.93 23.27 37.55
C ARG A 270 22.11 24.15 38.51
N LEU A 271 20.79 24.15 38.39
CA LEU A 271 19.90 24.86 39.33
C LEU A 271 20.02 24.31 40.76
N GLY A 272 20.20 22.99 40.90
CA GLY A 272 20.49 22.34 42.18
C GLY A 272 21.79 22.86 42.80
N GLU A 273 22.88 22.90 42.02
CA GLU A 273 24.17 23.44 42.48
C GLU A 273 24.07 24.92 42.87
N ASP A 274 23.37 25.74 42.10
CA ASP A 274 23.20 27.17 42.39
C ASP A 274 22.33 27.40 43.63
N LYS A 275 21.29 26.57 43.84
CA LYS A 275 20.51 26.54 45.08
C LYS A 275 21.39 26.19 46.27
N ASP A 276 22.24 25.17 46.17
CA ASP A 276 23.14 24.78 47.25
C ASP A 276 24.17 25.87 47.55
N LYS A 277 24.71 26.54 46.52
CA LYS A 277 25.59 27.70 46.68
C LYS A 277 24.88 28.88 47.38
N MET A 278 23.65 29.20 46.98
CA MET A 278 22.86 30.25 47.64
C MET A 278 22.51 29.86 49.08
N GLY A 279 22.19 28.59 49.33
CA GLY A 279 21.97 28.07 50.69
C GLY A 279 23.19 28.28 51.58
N LYS A 280 24.40 27.95 51.08
CA LYS A 280 25.66 28.22 51.79
C LYS A 280 25.92 29.71 52.03
N LYS A 281 25.63 30.57 51.04
CA LYS A 281 25.75 32.03 51.22
C LYS A 281 24.77 32.53 52.27
N LEU A 282 23.54 32.04 52.25
CA LEU A 282 22.50 32.41 53.20
C LEU A 282 22.92 32.05 54.63
N THR A 283 23.39 30.82 54.84
CA THR A 283 23.89 30.38 56.16
C THR A 283 25.13 31.15 56.61
N GLN A 284 26.03 31.54 55.68
CA GLN A 284 27.12 32.46 55.99
C GLN A 284 26.62 33.85 56.42
N THR A 285 25.68 34.45 55.67
CA THR A 285 25.08 35.74 56.09
C THR A 285 24.32 35.62 57.42
N GLU A 286 23.62 34.53 57.65
CA GLU A 286 22.93 34.25 58.91
C GLU A 286 23.93 34.17 60.08
N SER A 287 25.06 33.48 59.90
CA SER A 287 26.14 33.44 60.87
C SER A 287 26.75 34.83 61.13
N VAL A 288 26.94 35.65 60.09
CA VAL A 288 27.43 37.03 60.24
C VAL A 288 26.40 37.90 60.99
N ILE A 289 25.12 37.77 60.68
CA ILE A 289 24.04 38.50 61.37
C ILE A 289 23.99 38.08 62.84
N GLN A 290 24.08 36.78 63.14
CA GLN A 290 24.09 36.28 64.51
C GLN A 290 25.29 36.85 65.30
N SER A 291 26.48 36.84 64.69
CA SER A 291 27.68 37.46 65.27
C SER A 291 27.50 38.96 65.53
N ARG A 292 26.87 39.71 64.62
CA ARG A 292 26.58 41.14 64.82
C ARG A 292 25.52 41.38 65.89
N ILE A 293 24.52 40.51 65.99
CA ILE A 293 23.51 40.55 67.06
C ILE A 293 24.18 40.34 68.41
N ASP A 294 25.10 39.36 68.52
CA ASP A 294 25.84 39.10 69.75
C ASP A 294 26.76 40.29 70.13
N GLU A 295 27.45 40.89 69.15
CA GLU A 295 28.22 42.14 69.35
C GLU A 295 27.34 43.29 69.84
N ILE A 296 26.17 43.52 69.21
CA ILE A 296 25.22 44.55 69.64
C ILE A 296 24.73 44.26 71.05
N TRP A 297 24.50 43.00 71.39
CA TRP A 297 24.08 42.60 72.73
C TRP A 297 25.17 42.90 73.77
N GLN A 298 26.44 42.63 73.47
CA GLN A 298 27.57 43.02 74.31
C GLN A 298 27.72 44.54 74.43
N ILE A 299 27.61 45.28 73.33
CA ILE A 299 27.64 46.76 73.34
C ILE A 299 26.51 47.28 74.21
N LYS A 300 25.29 46.76 74.05
CA LYS A 300 24.13 47.12 74.87
C LYS A 300 24.39 46.84 76.34
N GLN A 301 24.93 45.68 76.69
CA GLN A 301 25.26 45.35 78.08
C GLN A 301 26.31 46.29 78.66
N ASN A 302 27.34 46.63 77.89
CA ASN A 302 28.35 47.62 78.26
C ASN A 302 27.76 49.04 78.38
N LEU A 303 26.79 49.39 77.53
CA LEU A 303 26.08 50.67 77.57
C LEU A 303 25.16 50.74 78.79
N ASP A 304 24.38 49.69 79.05
CA ASP A 304 23.51 49.59 80.23
C ASP A 304 24.35 49.69 81.50
N GLN A 305 25.52 49.04 81.58
CA GLN A 305 26.46 49.24 82.69
C GLN A 305 26.91 50.70 82.82
N LYS A 306 27.35 51.35 81.73
CA LYS A 306 27.75 52.77 81.74
C LYS A 306 26.62 53.73 82.07
N ILE A 307 25.38 53.42 81.67
CA ILE A 307 24.18 54.22 81.97
C ILE A 307 23.76 54.02 83.43
N THR A 308 23.99 52.84 84.01
CA THR A 308 23.72 52.57 85.43
C THR A 308 24.69 53.34 86.36
N ASP A 309 25.90 53.65 85.89
CA ASP A 309 26.92 54.44 86.61
C ASP A 309 26.79 55.97 86.46
N LEU A 310 25.76 56.48 85.78
CA LEU A 310 25.54 57.92 85.58
C LEU A 310 24.33 58.43 86.39
N PRO A 311 24.48 59.50 87.21
CA PRO A 311 23.35 60.10 87.91
C PRO A 311 22.41 60.83 86.92
N VAL A 312 21.13 60.48 87.02
CA VAL A 312 20.00 61.00 86.24
C VAL A 312 19.92 62.53 86.29
N LYS A 313 19.94 63.18 85.12
CA LYS A 313 19.44 64.55 84.93
C LYS A 313 18.73 64.71 83.58
N SER A 314 17.39 64.75 83.66
CA SER A 314 16.40 65.45 82.83
C SER A 314 16.75 65.90 81.39
N SER A 315 15.96 65.47 80.40
CA SER A 315 14.92 66.27 79.71
C SER A 315 14.53 65.68 78.34
N PRO A 316 13.26 65.75 77.89
CA PRO A 316 12.81 65.30 76.58
C PRO A 316 12.95 66.42 75.54
N THR A 317 13.63 66.16 74.43
CA THR A 317 13.54 67.00 73.22
C THR A 317 12.87 66.19 72.13
N GLU A 318 11.56 66.41 72.03
CA GLU A 318 10.68 66.07 70.94
C GLU A 318 11.13 66.86 69.70
N VAL A 319 11.48 66.13 68.63
CA VAL A 319 11.86 66.70 67.34
C VAL A 319 10.70 66.44 66.39
N GLU A 320 9.87 67.46 66.20
CA GLU A 320 8.85 67.52 65.15
C GLU A 320 9.53 67.66 63.77
N LEU A 321 9.23 66.75 62.85
CA LEU A 321 9.58 66.88 61.43
C LEU A 321 8.32 67.29 60.64
N PRO A 322 8.38 68.35 59.82
CA PRO A 322 7.26 68.82 59.01
C PRO A 322 6.94 67.94 57.79
N ALA A 323 5.76 68.20 57.23
CA ALA A 323 4.96 67.38 56.33
C ALA A 323 5.56 66.94 54.97
N ILE A 324 5.02 65.81 54.51
CA ILE A 324 5.09 65.27 53.15
C ILE A 324 4.51 66.29 52.15
N ILE A 325 5.31 66.76 51.19
CA ILE A 325 4.81 67.48 50.01
C ILE A 325 4.80 66.50 48.83
N VAL A 326 3.60 66.13 48.41
CA VAL A 326 3.33 65.36 47.19
C VAL A 326 3.32 66.36 46.03
N ASN A 327 4.36 66.36 45.19
CA ASN A 327 4.29 67.08 43.92
C ASN A 327 3.42 66.28 42.94
N ALA A 328 2.13 66.63 42.90
CA ALA A 328 1.28 66.39 41.76
C ALA A 328 1.70 67.37 40.65
N ALA A 329 2.48 66.89 39.69
CA ALA A 329 2.70 67.59 38.42
C ALA A 329 1.82 66.93 37.33
N PRO A 330 1.07 67.74 36.58
CA PRO A 330 0.08 67.29 35.60
C PRO A 330 0.72 67.03 34.22
N ALA A 331 -0.15 66.63 33.29
CA ALA A 331 0.05 66.59 31.85
C ALA A 331 0.81 65.37 31.33
N GLY A 332 0.05 64.29 31.17
CA GLY A 332 0.35 63.30 30.15
C GLY A 332 0.45 63.97 28.77
N PRO A 333 1.46 63.61 27.95
CA PRO A 333 1.44 63.90 26.52
C PRO A 333 0.44 62.97 25.81
N PRO A 334 -0.06 63.40 24.65
CA PRO A 334 -1.37 63.04 24.12
C PRO A 334 -1.47 61.57 23.72
N ALA A 335 -2.69 61.06 23.85
CA ALA A 335 -3.16 59.83 23.25
C ALA A 335 -2.65 59.73 21.81
N ALA A 336 -1.66 58.87 21.61
CA ALA A 336 -1.32 58.37 20.31
C ALA A 336 -2.58 57.71 19.74
N ALA A 337 -2.96 58.12 18.54
CA ALA A 337 -3.97 57.49 17.71
C ALA A 337 -3.91 55.96 17.83
N PRO A 338 -5.06 55.25 17.76
CA PRO A 338 -5.10 53.81 17.95
C PRO A 338 -4.12 53.17 16.97
N LYS A 339 -2.99 52.67 17.50
CA LYS A 339 -2.09 51.83 16.71
C LYS A 339 -2.93 50.61 16.36
N GLU A 340 -3.35 50.52 15.10
CA GLU A 340 -3.86 49.28 14.53
C GLU A 340 -2.91 48.18 15.00
N LYS A 341 -3.43 47.19 15.75
CA LYS A 341 -2.65 46.03 16.15
C LYS A 341 -2.07 45.43 14.87
N GLN A 342 -0.76 45.50 14.73
CA GLN A 342 -0.08 44.90 13.59
C GLN A 342 0.11 43.43 13.94
N HIS A 343 -0.66 42.58 13.27
CA HIS A 343 -0.55 41.14 13.40
C HIS A 343 0.68 40.67 12.62
N ALA A 344 1.42 39.70 13.14
CA ALA A 344 2.66 39.23 12.53
C ALA A 344 2.69 37.70 12.40
N ILE A 345 3.52 37.21 11.47
CA ILE A 345 3.79 35.77 11.34
C ILE A 345 4.67 35.31 12.50
N ILE A 346 4.18 34.36 13.29
CA ILE A 346 4.86 33.76 14.44
C ILE A 346 5.75 32.59 13.99
N SER A 347 5.21 31.72 13.12
CA SER A 347 5.90 30.51 12.68
C SER A 347 5.50 30.13 11.26
N ILE A 348 6.42 29.49 10.54
CA ILE A 348 6.27 29.09 9.15
C ILE A 348 6.63 27.61 9.03
N ASN A 349 5.71 26.82 8.47
CA ASN A 349 5.97 25.44 8.11
C ASN A 349 5.89 25.29 6.59
N GLU A 350 7.02 25.52 5.91
CA GLU A 350 7.09 25.43 4.45
C GLU A 350 6.85 23.99 3.94
N THR A 351 7.16 22.97 4.72
CA THR A 351 6.95 21.56 4.34
C THR A 351 5.47 21.23 4.16
N ASN A 352 4.61 21.85 4.96
CA ASN A 352 3.17 21.60 4.97
C ASN A 352 2.36 22.80 4.43
N ASN A 353 3.03 23.80 3.83
CA ASN A 353 2.43 25.01 3.25
C ASN A 353 1.51 25.83 4.17
N PHE A 354 1.71 25.80 5.50
CA PHE A 354 0.92 26.62 6.42
C PHE A 354 1.80 27.52 7.30
N VAL A 355 1.21 28.61 7.76
CA VAL A 355 1.82 29.60 8.66
C VAL A 355 0.92 29.85 9.86
N ILE A 356 1.54 30.22 10.99
CA ILE A 356 0.85 30.61 12.21
C ILE A 356 1.00 32.12 12.37
N VAL A 357 -0.11 32.81 12.53
CA VAL A 357 -0.22 34.26 12.63
C VAL A 357 -0.83 34.66 13.97
N ASP A 358 -0.35 35.79 14.50
CA ASP A 358 -0.84 36.43 15.73
C ASP A 358 -2.17 37.16 15.51
N LEU A 359 -3.12 36.47 14.89
CA LEU A 359 -4.46 36.97 14.56
C LEU A 359 -5.46 35.88 14.95
N GLY A 360 -6.03 36.01 16.15
CA GLY A 360 -6.97 35.03 16.70
C GLY A 360 -8.43 35.39 16.52
N GLU A 361 -9.30 34.59 17.14
CA GLU A 361 -10.73 34.86 17.25
C GLU A 361 -11.01 36.18 17.98
N ALA A 362 -10.19 36.51 18.98
CA ALA A 362 -10.30 37.76 19.73
C ALA A 362 -10.04 39.01 18.87
N ASP A 363 -9.31 38.86 17.76
CA ASP A 363 -9.02 39.91 16.80
C ASP A 363 -9.91 39.82 15.54
N GLY A 364 -10.93 38.94 15.56
CA GLY A 364 -11.96 38.84 14.52
C GLY A 364 -11.65 37.86 13.38
N SER A 365 -10.62 37.02 13.51
CA SER A 365 -10.28 36.01 12.51
C SER A 365 -11.36 34.94 12.38
N ARG A 366 -11.69 34.55 11.14
CA ARG A 366 -12.62 33.45 10.83
C ARG A 366 -12.00 32.45 9.87
N VAL A 367 -12.41 31.18 9.98
CA VAL A 367 -12.03 30.14 9.01
C VAL A 367 -12.55 30.53 7.62
N GLY A 368 -11.68 30.47 6.61
CA GLY A 368 -11.93 30.90 5.22
C GLY A 368 -11.63 32.37 4.94
N GLN A 369 -11.14 33.14 5.91
CA GLN A 369 -10.74 34.53 5.69
C GLN A 369 -9.42 34.59 4.91
N ALA A 370 -9.39 35.38 3.84
CA ALA A 370 -8.17 35.68 3.09
C ALA A 370 -7.38 36.80 3.78
N LEU A 371 -6.10 36.56 4.04
CA LEU A 371 -5.17 37.51 4.66
C LEU A 371 -4.04 37.84 3.69
N LYS A 372 -3.51 39.06 3.77
CA LYS A 372 -2.38 39.50 2.95
C LYS A 372 -1.16 39.77 3.82
N VAL A 373 -0.01 39.32 3.36
CA VAL A 373 1.28 39.49 4.06
C VAL A 373 2.05 40.62 3.40
N TYR A 374 2.57 41.53 4.22
CA TYR A 374 3.35 42.69 3.81
C TYR A 374 4.74 42.68 4.43
N ARG A 375 5.75 43.01 3.62
CA ARG A 375 7.11 43.31 4.08
C ARG A 375 7.56 44.64 3.48
N GLY A 376 7.81 45.63 4.33
CA GLY A 376 8.19 46.98 3.89
C GLY A 376 7.11 47.67 3.04
N GLY A 377 5.83 47.34 3.24
CA GLY A 377 4.70 47.92 2.50
C GLY A 377 4.33 47.21 1.20
N ASN A 378 5.10 46.21 0.76
CA ASN A 378 4.80 45.43 -0.45
C ASN A 378 4.06 44.14 -0.10
N ASP A 379 3.02 43.81 -0.89
CA ASP A 379 2.26 42.55 -0.80
C ASP A 379 3.15 41.39 -1.30
N ILE A 380 3.48 40.45 -0.40
CA ILE A 380 4.41 39.35 -0.67
C ILE A 380 3.73 37.98 -0.70
N ALA A 381 2.55 37.83 -0.12
CA ALA A 381 1.82 36.57 -0.11
C ALA A 381 0.33 36.75 0.25
N SER A 382 -0.49 35.82 -0.23
CA SER A 382 -1.89 35.68 0.17
C SER A 382 -2.07 34.37 0.92
N LEU A 383 -2.71 34.45 2.09
CA LEU A 383 -2.98 33.35 3.00
C LEU A 383 -4.49 33.13 3.14
N GLU A 384 -4.92 31.90 3.44
CA GLU A 384 -6.31 31.58 3.77
C GLU A 384 -6.38 30.89 5.14
N VAL A 385 -7.16 31.42 6.07
CA VAL A 385 -7.26 30.89 7.44
C VAL A 385 -7.96 29.54 7.44
N ILE A 386 -7.29 28.49 7.95
CA ILE A 386 -7.84 27.13 8.05
C ILE A 386 -8.33 26.80 9.47
N GLN A 387 -7.68 27.37 10.49
CA GLN A 387 -8.02 27.09 11.88
C GLN A 387 -7.75 28.32 12.75
N VAL A 388 -8.71 28.67 13.60
CA VAL A 388 -8.61 29.82 14.51
C VAL A 388 -8.59 29.31 15.95
N ARG A 389 -7.74 29.92 16.78
CA ARG A 389 -7.73 29.82 18.25
C ARG A 389 -7.93 31.22 18.83
N LYS A 390 -8.05 31.30 20.16
CA LYS A 390 -8.34 32.55 20.87
C LYS A 390 -7.41 33.71 20.46
N ASP A 391 -6.10 33.45 20.42
CA ASP A 391 -5.07 34.48 20.21
C ASP A 391 -4.26 34.29 18.91
N ILE A 392 -4.38 33.14 18.23
CA ILE A 392 -3.61 32.83 17.02
C ILE A 392 -4.47 32.11 15.99
N SER A 393 -4.07 32.17 14.71
CA SER A 393 -4.66 31.35 13.65
C SER A 393 -3.61 30.64 12.82
N ALA A 394 -3.98 29.49 12.26
CA ALA A 394 -3.22 28.79 11.25
C ALA A 394 -3.85 29.11 9.88
N ALA A 395 -3.01 29.48 8.93
CA ALA A 395 -3.41 29.83 7.57
C ALA A 395 -2.58 29.08 6.53
N ASP A 396 -3.23 28.66 5.45
CA ASP A 396 -2.65 27.99 4.29
C ASP A 396 -2.11 29.04 3.29
N ILE A 397 -0.95 28.77 2.68
CA ILE A 397 -0.31 29.71 1.74
C ILE A 397 -0.89 29.49 0.33
N LYS A 398 -1.66 30.45 -0.18
CA LYS A 398 -2.23 30.35 -1.54
C LYS A 398 -1.29 30.84 -2.63
N ASN A 399 -0.71 32.02 -2.41
CA ASN A 399 0.19 32.66 -3.37
C ASN A 399 1.37 33.26 -2.63
N LYS A 400 2.58 33.08 -3.18
CA LYS A 400 3.84 33.55 -2.59
C LYS A 400 4.70 34.16 -3.69
N SER A 401 4.91 35.48 -3.63
CA SER A 401 5.83 36.17 -4.54
C SER A 401 7.26 36.19 -3.99
N VAL A 402 7.41 36.23 -2.67
CA VAL A 402 8.71 36.28 -1.97
C VAL A 402 8.70 35.31 -0.78
N GLN A 403 9.88 34.82 -0.36
CA GLN A 403 10.00 33.96 0.80
C GLN A 403 9.56 34.65 2.11
N LEU A 404 8.56 34.04 2.76
CA LEU A 404 7.98 34.48 4.04
C LEU A 404 9.01 34.34 5.16
N LYS A 405 8.97 35.27 6.11
CA LYS A 405 9.84 35.28 7.30
C LYS A 405 9.01 35.58 8.55
N VAL A 406 9.48 35.08 9.68
CA VAL A 406 8.91 35.41 10.99
C VAL A 406 9.01 36.93 11.20
N GLY A 407 7.91 37.56 11.60
CA GLY A 407 7.81 39.02 11.76
C GLY A 407 7.25 39.78 10.56
N ASP A 408 6.92 39.13 9.43
CA ASP A 408 6.17 39.79 8.36
C ASP A 408 4.76 40.18 8.85
N ILE A 409 4.25 41.33 8.39
CA ILE A 409 3.00 41.92 8.86
C ILE A 409 1.82 41.33 8.09
N VAL A 410 0.74 40.97 8.78
CA VAL A 410 -0.46 40.37 8.20
C VAL A 410 -1.67 41.27 8.44
N ARG A 411 -2.49 41.44 7.39
CA ARG A 411 -3.72 42.25 7.40
C ARG A 411 -4.88 41.53 6.75
#